data_AF-A0A938BY22-F1
#
_entry.id   AF-A0A938BY22-F1
#
_cell.length_a   1.000
_cell.length_b   1.000
_cell.length_c   1.000
_cell.angle_alpha   90.00
_cell.angle_beta   90.00
_cell.angle_gamma   90.00
#
_symmetry.space_group_name_H-M   'P 1'
#
loop_
_entity.id
_entity.type
_entity.pdbx_description
1 polymer ?
#
loop_
_entity_poly.entity_id
_entity_poly.type
_entity_poly.pdbx_seq_one_letter_code
_entity_poly.pdbx_strand_id
1 'polypeptide(L)' 'MEAAQREENCRSSQGTLASIESGGRQVRVNDKGERYTLDDAQLGQERERARKAVDQWCK' A
#
# COMPACT_ATOMS: atom_id res chain seq x y z
N MET A 1 10.13 7.19 20.84
CA MET A 1 9.65 7.71 19.55
C MET A 1 9.52 6.59 18.52
N GLU A 2 10.49 5.67 18.40
CA GLU A 2 10.42 4.53 17.47
C GLU A 2 9.18 3.64 17.63
N ALA A 3 8.76 3.29 18.85
CA ALA A 3 7.62 2.40 19.05
C ALA A 3 6.29 2.98 18.51
N ALA A 4 6.02 4.26 18.78
CA ALA A 4 4.83 4.94 18.28
C ALA A 4 4.84 5.08 16.76
N GLN A 5 6.01 5.36 16.17
CA GLN A 5 6.17 5.44 14.72
C GLN A 5 6.00 4.06 14.05
N ARG A 6 6.48 2.99 14.70
CA ARG A 6 6.28 1.61 14.23
C ARG A 6 4.80 1.23 14.25
N GLU A 7 4.09 1.59 15.32
CA GLU A 7 2.64 1.34 15.46
C GLU A 7 1.83 2.10 14.40
N GLU A 8 2.14 3.39 14.18
CA GLU A 8 1.53 4.19 13.12
C GLU A 8 1.78 3.60 11.73
N ASN A 9 3.03 3.21 11.45
CA ASN A 9 3.41 2.58 10.19
C ASN A 9 2.69 1.23 9.99
N CYS A 10 2.56 0.42 11.05
CA CYS A 10 1.82 -0.82 11.01
C CYS A 10 0.35 -0.58 10.66
N ARG A 11 -0.32 0.34 11.37
CA ARG A 11 -1.72 0.69 11.13
C ARG A 11 -1.95 1.22 9.71
N SER A 12 -1.07 2.11 9.25
CA SER A 12 -1.12 2.68 7.90
C SER A 12 -0.91 1.61 6.81
N SER A 13 0.03 0.69 7.03
CA SER A 13 0.29 -0.43 6.11
C SER A 13 -0.88 -1.39 6.02
N GLN A 14 -1.52 -1.71 7.16
CA GLN A 14 -2.73 -2.53 7.20
C GLN A 14 -3.89 -1.86 6.44
N GLY A 15 -4.10 -0.56 6.64
CA GLY A 15 -5.14 0.19 5.91
C GLY A 15 -4.90 0.21 4.39
N THR A 16 -3.63 0.33 3.98
CA THR A 16 -3.24 0.29 2.56
C THR A 16 -3.52 -1.09 1.97
N LEU A 17 -3.13 -2.17 2.65
CA LEU A 17 -3.38 -3.53 2.20
C LEU A 17 -4.88 -3.82 2.08
N ALA A 18 -5.67 -3.45 3.10
CA ALA A 18 -7.12 -3.62 3.09
C ALA A 18 -7.79 -2.86 1.93
N SER A 19 -7.34 -1.63 1.63
CA SER A 19 -7.83 -0.85 0.49
C SER A 19 -7.58 -1.58 -0.84
N ILE A 20 -6.38 -2.13 -1.04
CA ILE A 20 -6.04 -2.87 -2.26
C ILE A 20 -6.83 -4.19 -2.36
N GLU A 21 -6.99 -4.90 -1.24
CA GLU A 21 -7.72 -6.17 -1.20
C GLU A 21 -9.25 -6.00 -1.30
N SER A 22 -9.78 -4.83 -0.95
CA SER A 22 -11.20 -4.49 -1.14
C SER A 22 -11.65 -4.45 -2.60
N GLY A 23 -10.71 -4.48 -3.56
CA GLY A 23 -11.01 -4.45 -5.00
C GLY A 23 -11.32 -3.05 -5.54
N GLY A 24 -11.03 -2.00 -4.78
CA GLY A 24 -11.16 -0.61 -5.25
C GLY A 24 -10.19 -0.28 -6.38
N ARG A 25 -10.61 0.62 -7.28
CA ARG A 25 -9.78 1.08 -8.40
C ARG A 25 -8.60 1.92 -7.89
N GLN A 26 -7.38 1.44 -8.09
CA GLN A 26 -6.17 2.15 -7.67
C GLN A 26 -5.71 3.12 -8.75
N VAL A 27 -5.58 4.40 -8.37
CA VAL A 27 -5.10 5.46 -9.25
C VAL A 27 -3.77 5.97 -8.73
N ARG A 28 -2.77 6.01 -9.61
CA ARG A 28 -1.45 6.56 -9.33
C ARG A 28 -1.19 7.76 -10.23
N VAL A 29 -0.23 8.57 -9.84
CA VAL A 29 0.27 9.70 -10.62
C VAL A 29 1.66 9.33 -11.09
N ASN A 30 1.92 9.44 -12.39
CA ASN A 30 3.25 9.19 -12.95
C ASN A 30 4.14 10.43 -12.78
N ASP A 31 5.42 10.33 -13.16
CA ASP A 31 6.38 11.44 -13.03
C ASP A 31 6.02 12.69 -13.85
N LYS A 32 5.11 12.54 -14.83
CA LYS A 32 4.58 13.63 -15.64
C LYS A 32 3.34 14.29 -15.04
N GLY A 33 2.88 13.83 -13.88
CA GLY A 33 1.67 14.32 -13.22
C GLY A 33 0.38 13.71 -13.77
N GLU A 34 0.45 12.71 -14.65
CA GLU A 34 -0.74 12.09 -15.25
C GLU A 34 -1.27 10.98 -14.34
N ARG A 35 -2.59 10.95 -14.17
CA ARG A 35 -3.27 9.91 -13.40
C ARG A 35 -3.47 8.67 -14.27
N TYR A 36 -2.96 7.53 -13.82
CA TYR A 36 -3.19 6.23 -14.44
C TYR A 36 -3.83 5.27 -13.46
N THR A 37 -4.69 4.38 -13.98
CA THR A 37 -5.26 3.29 -13.19
C THR A 37 -4.31 2.11 -13.26
N LEU A 38 -4.12 1.44 -12.13
CA LEU A 38 -3.32 0.22 -12.08
C LEU A 38 -4.05 -0.92 -12.80
N ASP A 39 -3.33 -1.60 -13.69
CA ASP A 39 -3.76 -2.88 -14.23
C ASP A 39 -3.62 -4.01 -13.19
N ASP A 40 -4.11 -5.21 -13.50
CA ASP A 40 -4.08 -6.35 -12.57
C ASP A 40 -2.66 -6.76 -12.15
N ALA A 41 -1.67 -6.63 -13.05
CA ALA A 41 -0.29 -6.97 -12.76
C ALA A 41 0.34 -5.94 -11.81
N GLN A 42 0.11 -4.65 -12.07
CA GLN A 42 0.53 -3.56 -11.19
C GLN A 42 -0.17 -3.65 -9.83
N LEU A 43 -1.47 -3.94 -9.81
CA LEU A 43 -2.23 -4.15 -8.58
C LEU A 43 -1.69 -5.32 -7.77
N GLY A 44 -1.30 -6.41 -8.44
CA GLY A 44 -0.65 -7.57 -7.82
C GLY A 44 0.68 -7.21 -7.17
N GLN A 45 1.52 -6.44 -7.87
CA GLN A 45 2.79 -5.96 -7.33
C GLN A 45 2.58 -5.04 -6.11
N GLU A 46 1.63 -4.12 -6.18
CA GLU A 46 1.30 -3.21 -5.06
C GLU A 46 0.75 -3.99 -3.86
N ARG A 47 -0.07 -5.02 -4.10
CA ARG A 47 -0.56 -5.91 -3.03
C ARG A 47 0.59 -6.63 -2.34
N GLU A 48 1.55 -7.15 -3.11
CA GLU A 48 2.72 -7.82 -2.52
C GLU A 48 3.60 -6.85 -1.73
N ARG A 49 3.81 -5.64 -2.23
CA ARG A 49 4.51 -4.58 -1.51
C ARG A 49 3.80 -4.20 -0.21
N ALA A 50 2.48 -4.04 -0.24
CA ALA A 50 1.68 -3.74 0.94
C ALA A 50 1.76 -4.87 1.99
N ARG A 51 1.73 -6.15 1.56
CA ARG A 51 1.94 -7.30 2.45
C ARG A 51 3.33 -7.27 3.11
N LYS A 52 4.38 -6.98 2.35
CA LYS A 52 5.75 -6.83 2.88
C LYS A 52 5.87 -5.67 3.86
N ALA A 53 5.17 -4.55 3.61
CA ALA A 53 5.14 -3.42 4.54
C ALA A 53 4.46 -3.79 5.86
N VAL A 54 3.30 -4.46 5.81
CA VAL A 54 2.64 -4.98 7.02
C VAL A 54 3.57 -5.92 7.78
N ASP A 55 4.23 -6.85 7.10
CA ASP A 55 5.19 -7.77 7.71
C ASP A 55 6.36 -7.02 8.38
N GLN A 56 6.89 -5.98 7.74
CA GLN A 56 8.00 -5.19 8.25
C GLN A 56 7.62 -4.36 9.49
N TRP A 57 6.46 -3.69 9.46
CA TRP A 57 6.07 -2.71 10.47
C TRP A 57 5.29 -3.30 11.64
N CYS A 58 4.57 -4.40 11.43
CA CYS A 58 3.74 -5.03 12.46
C CYS A 58 4.42 -6.17 13.22
N LYS A 59 5.60 -6.62 12.78
CA LYS A 59 6.47 -7.52 13.56
C LYS A 59 7.28 -6.77 14.60
#